data_AF-B8YEV7-F1
#
_entry.id   AF-B8YEV7-F1
#
_cell.length_a   1.000
_cell.length_b   1.000
_cell.length_c   1.000
_cell.angle_alpha   90.00
_cell.angle_beta   90.00
_cell.angle_gamma   90.00
#
_symmetry.space_group_name_H-M   'P 1'
#
loop_
_entity.id
_entity.type
_entity.pdbx_description
1 polymer ?
#
loop_
_entity_poly.entity_id
_entity_poly.type
_entity_poly.pdbx_seq_one_letter_code
_entity_poly.pdbx_strand_id
1 'polypeptide(L)'
;YDWDVGNEAISDNGDEYLRDTPARRAIGDDYVIKAFEFARAASQNVQLYYNDYSIEVPGKREKALRLIKELQAAGAHIDGLGFQSH
;
A
#
# COMPACT_ATOMS: atom_id res chain seq x y z
N TYR A 1 6.00 4.71 -16.74
CA TYR A 1 6.15 3.25 -16.65
C TYR A 1 5.30 2.82 -15.47
N ASP A 2 5.74 3.05 -14.24
CA ASP A 2 4.98 2.79 -13.01
C ASP A 2 5.42 3.73 -11.86
N TRP A 3 4.67 3.72 -10.75
CA TRP A 3 5.00 4.37 -9.48
C TRP A 3 4.71 3.44 -8.31
N ASP A 4 5.65 3.37 -7.36
CA ASP A 4 5.41 2.87 -6.02
C ASP A 4 4.71 3.96 -5.20
N VAL A 5 3.37 3.94 -5.20
CA VAL A 5 2.55 4.95 -4.54
C VAL A 5 2.65 4.86 -3.03
N GLY A 6 2.72 3.63 -2.52
CA GLY A 6 3.04 3.34 -1.13
C GLY A 6 4.22 2.39 -1.06
N ASN A 7 5.19 2.71 -0.21
CA ASN A 7 6.34 1.86 0.08
C ASN A 7 6.38 1.52 1.57
N GLU A 8 6.39 0.23 1.89
CA GLU A 8 6.60 -0.30 3.25
C GLU A 8 5.66 0.29 4.32
N ALA A 9 4.38 0.44 4.00
CA ALA A 9 3.36 0.92 4.91
C ALA A 9 2.98 -0.10 6.00
N ILE A 10 3.20 -1.39 5.74
CA ILE A 10 2.81 -2.50 6.62
C ILE A 10 3.83 -2.67 7.74
N SER A 11 3.33 -2.86 8.97
CA SER A 11 4.20 -3.11 10.13
C SER A 11 4.71 -4.56 10.14
N ASP A 12 5.98 -4.70 10.52
CA ASP A 12 6.62 -5.99 10.74
C ASP A 12 6.19 -6.63 12.08
N ASN A 13 5.61 -5.84 13.00
CA ASN A 13 5.14 -6.30 14.30
C ASN A 13 3.83 -7.07 14.16
N GLY A 14 3.72 -8.26 14.76
CA GLY A 14 2.55 -9.16 14.60
C GLY A 14 1.19 -8.50 14.90
N ASP A 15 1.13 -7.71 15.97
CA ASP A 15 -0.12 -7.08 16.44
C ASP A 15 -0.46 -5.77 15.73
N GLU A 16 0.44 -5.24 14.90
CA GLU A 16 0.26 -3.98 14.20
C GLU A 16 -0.05 -4.19 12.73
N TYR A 17 -1.04 -3.46 12.21
CA TYR A 17 -1.35 -3.52 10.78
C TYR A 17 -0.44 -2.60 9.96
N LEU A 18 -0.58 -1.29 10.15
CA LEU A 18 0.22 -0.26 9.48
C LEU A 18 1.29 0.28 10.42
N ARG A 19 2.41 0.78 9.87
CA ARG A 19 3.44 1.49 10.62
C ARG A 19 2.92 2.82 11.16
N ASP A 20 3.43 3.29 12.29
CA ASP A 20 3.21 4.66 12.74
C ASP A 20 4.10 5.63 11.93
N THR A 21 3.50 6.31 10.95
CA THR A 21 4.19 7.26 10.08
C THR A 21 3.57 8.66 10.22
N PRO A 22 4.29 9.75 9.90
CA PRO A 22 3.71 11.09 9.89
C PRO A 22 2.46 11.20 9.01
N ALA A 23 2.43 10.53 7.85
CA ALA A 23 1.26 10.49 6.97
C ALA A 23 0.06 9.83 7.65
N ARG A 24 0.28 8.68 8.31
CA ARG A 24 -0.76 8.00 9.08
C ARG A 24 -1.27 8.85 10.24
N ARG A 25 -0.39 9.52 10.98
CA ARG A 25 -0.80 10.41 12.08
C ARG A 25 -1.60 11.62 11.61
N ALA A 26 -1.31 12.13 10.41
CA ALA A 26 -1.97 13.31 9.86
C ALA A 26 -3.33 12.99 9.22
N ILE A 27 -3.43 11.86 8.50
CA ILE A 27 -4.60 11.51 7.69
C ILE A 27 -5.47 10.46 8.38
N GLY A 28 -4.85 9.46 9.01
CA GLY A 28 -5.51 8.28 9.57
C GLY A 28 -5.09 7.00 8.86
N ASP A 29 -5.77 5.90 9.18
CA ASP A 29 -5.47 4.56 8.62
C ASP A 29 -5.79 4.46 7.12
N ASP A 30 -6.57 5.39 6.56
CA ASP A 30 -6.91 5.45 5.14
C ASP A 30 -5.86 6.18 4.28
N TYR A 31 -4.73 6.62 4.86
CA TYR A 31 -3.73 7.42 4.15
C TYR A 31 -3.18 6.75 2.87
N VAL A 32 -3.03 5.42 2.86
CA VAL A 32 -2.59 4.69 1.67
C VAL A 32 -3.66 4.73 0.59
N ILE A 33 -4.93 4.56 0.96
CA ILE A 33 -6.05 4.67 0.02
C ILE A 33 -6.09 6.07 -0.61
N LYS A 34 -5.95 7.11 0.21
CA LYS A 34 -5.88 8.50 -0.26
C LYS A 34 -4.70 8.73 -1.20
N ALA A 35 -3.54 8.14 -0.91
CA ALA A 35 -2.38 8.22 -1.81
C ALA A 35 -2.68 7.64 -3.20
N PHE A 36 -3.35 6.49 -3.28
CA PHE A 36 -3.75 5.89 -4.57
C PHE A 36 -4.83 6.69 -5.29
N GLU A 37 -5.83 7.21 -4.58
CA GLU A 37 -6.83 8.12 -5.15
C GLU A 37 -6.17 9.36 -5.77
N PHE A 38 -5.23 9.99 -5.05
CA PHE A 38 -4.52 11.17 -5.53
C PHE A 38 -3.54 10.87 -6.65
N ALA A 39 -2.82 9.75 -6.59
CA ALA A 39 -1.92 9.34 -7.66
C ALA A 39 -2.68 9.11 -8.97
N ARG A 40 -3.84 8.44 -8.90
CA ARG A 40 -4.70 8.24 -10.08
C ARG A 40 -5.27 9.56 -10.59
N ALA A 41 -5.68 10.48 -9.71
CA ALA A 41 -6.14 11.81 -10.11
C ALA A 41 -5.04 12.63 -10.80
N ALA A 42 -3.78 12.49 -10.37
CA ALA A 42 -2.64 13.20 -10.93
C ALA A 42 -2.19 12.62 -12.29
N SER A 43 -2.31 11.31 -12.51
CA SER A 43 -1.90 10.67 -13.76
C SER A 43 -2.73 9.44 -14.11
N GLN A 44 -3.33 9.46 -15.30
CA GLN A 44 -4.10 8.33 -15.84
C GLN A 44 -3.24 7.31 -16.60
N ASN A 45 -2.00 7.66 -16.98
CA ASN A 45 -1.17 6.87 -17.89
C ASN A 45 0.02 6.18 -17.20
N VAL A 46 -0.03 6.05 -15.87
CA VAL A 46 1.00 5.41 -15.06
C VAL A 46 0.39 4.22 -14.33
N GLN A 47 1.14 3.13 -14.20
CA GLN A 47 0.75 1.99 -13.40
C GLN A 47 1.07 2.27 -11.92
N LEU A 48 0.15 1.98 -11.02
CA LEU A 48 0.27 2.29 -9.59
C LEU A 48 0.47 1.00 -8.80
N TYR A 49 1.59 0.92 -8.09
CA TYR A 49 1.99 -0.22 -7.30
C TYR A 49 2.04 0.11 -5.81
N TYR A 50 1.73 -0.89 -4.98
CA TYR A 50 2.17 -0.93 -3.59
C TYR A 50 3.44 -1.79 -3.54
N ASN A 51 4.51 -1.31 -2.91
CA ASN A 51 5.79 -2.01 -2.84
C ASN A 51 6.23 -2.26 -1.40
N ASP A 52 6.75 -3.45 -1.11
CA ASP A 52 7.19 -3.82 0.24
C ASP A 52 8.15 -5.02 0.22
N TYR A 53 8.90 -5.20 1.32
CA TYR A 53 9.75 -6.37 1.55
C TYR A 53 9.06 -7.41 2.43
N SER A 54 9.55 -8.66 2.40
CA SER A 54 9.06 -9.78 3.21
C SER A 54 7.58 -10.13 3.03
N ILE A 55 6.91 -9.58 2.02
CA ILE A 55 5.52 -9.93 1.69
C ILE A 55 5.40 -11.31 1.04
N GLU A 56 6.52 -11.96 0.71
CA GLU A 56 6.59 -13.39 0.42
C GLU A 56 6.52 -14.26 1.69
N VAL A 57 6.68 -13.71 2.90
CA VAL A 57 6.51 -14.43 4.17
C VAL A 57 5.03 -14.44 4.59
N PRO A 58 4.45 -15.58 5.00
CA PRO A 58 3.00 -15.71 5.25
C PRO A 58 2.39 -14.60 6.12
N GLY A 59 3.01 -14.26 7.25
CA GLY A 59 2.45 -13.25 8.18
C GLY A 59 2.33 -11.85 7.56
N LYS A 60 3.38 -11.37 6.89
CA LYS A 60 3.35 -10.04 6.24
C LYS A 60 2.53 -10.06 4.95
N ARG A 61 2.51 -11.19 4.23
CA ARG A 61 1.66 -11.42 3.05
C ARG A 61 0.18 -11.21 3.36
N GLU A 62 -0.32 -11.71 4.48
CA GLU A 62 -1.72 -11.56 4.87
C GLU A 62 -2.10 -10.08 5.06
N LYS A 63 -1.22 -9.29 5.66
CA LYS A 63 -1.39 -7.84 5.80
C LYS A 63 -1.35 -7.12 4.45
N ALA A 64 -0.47 -7.53 3.54
CA ALA A 64 -0.42 -6.99 2.19
C ALA A 64 -1.71 -7.28 1.42
N LEU A 65 -2.18 -8.53 1.45
CA LEU A 65 -3.45 -8.91 0.84
C LEU A 65 -4.64 -8.14 1.44
N ARG A 66 -4.62 -7.86 2.75
CA ARG A 66 -5.61 -6.99 3.39
C ARG A 66 -5.59 -5.58 2.79
N LEU A 67 -4.42 -4.96 2.64
CA LEU A 67 -4.29 -3.62 2.09
C LEU A 67 -4.79 -3.54 0.64
N ILE A 68 -4.42 -4.53 -0.19
CA ILE A 68 -4.88 -4.62 -1.58
C ILE A 68 -6.41 -4.72 -1.64
N LYS A 69 -7.03 -5.52 -0.77
CA LYS A 69 -8.50 -5.64 -0.68
C LYS A 69 -9.15 -4.35 -0.22
N GLU A 70 -8.57 -3.64 0.75
CA GLU A 70 -9.08 -2.35 1.23
C GLU A 70 -9.02 -1.28 0.12
N LEU A 71 -7.92 -1.22 -0.64
CA LEU A 71 -7.80 -0.36 -1.83
C LEU A 71 -8.89 -0.65 -2.86
N GLN A 72 -9.06 -1.93 -3.22
CA GLN A 72 -10.07 -2.36 -4.18
C GLN A 72 -11.50 -2.07 -3.69
N ALA A 73 -11.78 -2.31 -2.41
CA ALA A 73 -13.09 -2.05 -1.81
C ALA A 73 -13.43 -0.55 -1.75
N ALA A 74 -12.44 0.31 -1.58
CA ALA A 74 -12.59 1.77 -1.63
C ALA A 74 -12.73 2.31 -3.07
N GLY A 75 -12.57 1.47 -4.10
CA GLY A 75 -12.55 1.90 -5.49
C GLY A 75 -11.26 2.59 -5.92
N ALA A 76 -10.21 2.50 -5.11
CA ALA A 76 -8.89 3.01 -5.47
C ALA A 76 -8.26 2.14 -6.55
N HIS A 77 -7.61 2.79 -7.53
CA HIS A 77 -7.01 2.11 -8.66
C HIS A 77 -5.61 1.59 -8.30
N ILE A 78 -5.42 0.28 -8.32
CA ILE A 78 -4.12 -0.38 -8.12
C ILE A 78 -3.85 -1.33 -9.28
N ASP A 79 -2.68 -1.20 -9.89
CA ASP A 79 -2.26 -1.99 -11.04
C ASP A 79 -1.43 -3.21 -10.61
N GLY A 80 -0.71 -3.14 -9.49
CA GLY A 80 0.04 -4.29 -8.98
C GLY A 80 0.62 -4.18 -7.58
N LEU A 81 1.30 -5.27 -7.19
CA LEU A 81 1.98 -5.45 -5.92
C LEU A 81 3.46 -5.77 -6.20
N GLY A 82 4.36 -4.89 -5.76
CA GLY A 82 5.80 -5.02 -5.89
C GLY A 82 6.41 -5.84 -4.75
N PHE A 83 7.20 -6.86 -5.10
CA PHE A 83 7.98 -7.66 -4.16
C PHE A 83 9.45 -7.22 -4.23
N GLN A 84 9.96 -6.53 -3.20
CA GLN A 84 11.36 -6.09 -3.16
C GLN A 84 12.35 -7.27 -3.25
N SER A 85 11.96 -8.45 -2.75
CA SER A 85 12.71 -9.71 -2.89
C SER A 85 14.15 -9.65 -2.37
N HIS A 86 14.31 -9.07 -1.17
CA HIS A 86 15.56 -9.09 -0.42
C HIS A 86 15.93 -10.49 0.11
#